data_AF-A0A7W9QJU2-F1
#
_entry.id   AF-A0A7W9QJU2-F1
#
_cell.length_a   1.000
_cell.length_b   1.000
_cell.length_c   1.000
_cell.angle_alpha   90.00
_cell.angle_beta   90.00
_cell.angle_gamma   90.00
#
_symmetry.space_group_name_H-M   'P 1'
#
loop_
_entity.id
_entity.type
_entity.pdbx_description
1 polymer ?
#
loop_
_entity_poly.entity_id
_entity_poly.type
_entity_poly.pdbx_seq_one_letter_code
_entity_poly.pdbx_strand_id
1 'polypeptide(L)'
;MRQEWEPEDLIEVWTLLEEDQERLRNKSGANRLGFALLLKFFEVEARFPEDVGEIPAPAVSYVAQQVKVLAEEWAGYDWQGRAIKRHRVEIRGAFGFRECTGEDQAQLAEWLAAELCGVELNRDRLAEAVVVRCRGDRMEPPTPGRIARLVGSAVSTFEERFCAARLRTPGGGRRRAGNSRRAWPLGPCPWRTERSACGTP
;
A
#
# COMPACT_ATOMS: atom_id res chain seq x y z
N MET A 1 1.67 5.86 6.61
CA MET A 1 2.22 7.22 6.55
C MET A 1 2.95 7.59 7.82
N ARG A 2 4.12 8.23 7.71
CA ARG A 2 4.87 8.81 8.84
C ARG A 2 4.04 9.95 9.46
N GLN A 3 4.06 10.08 10.79
CA GLN A 3 3.32 11.12 11.52
C GLN A 3 4.17 12.37 11.81
N GLU A 4 5.47 12.17 12.02
CA GLU A 4 6.43 13.26 12.21
C GLU A 4 7.00 13.69 10.86
N TRP A 5 6.99 14.98 10.59
CA TRP A 5 7.46 15.56 9.33
C TRP A 5 8.39 16.72 9.62
N GLU A 6 9.60 16.64 9.07
CA GLU A 6 10.44 17.83 8.98
C GLU A 6 9.87 18.77 7.91
N PRO A 7 10.08 20.09 8.03
CA PRO A 7 9.56 21.05 7.06
C PRO A 7 9.97 20.75 5.61
N GLU A 8 11.19 20.24 5.42
CA GLU A 8 11.74 19.90 4.09
C GLU A 8 11.01 18.72 3.45
N ASP A 9 10.85 17.62 4.20
CA ASP A 9 10.07 16.44 3.77
C ASP A 9 8.63 16.83 3.40
N LEU A 10 8.08 17.79 4.15
CA LEU A 10 6.71 18.23 3.97
C LEU A 10 6.53 19.05 2.68
N ILE A 11 7.51 19.87 2.33
CA ILE A 11 7.56 20.56 1.03
C ILE A 11 7.67 19.54 -0.10
N GLU A 12 8.55 18.55 0.01
CA GLU A 12 8.74 17.54 -1.04
C GLU A 12 7.45 16.75 -1.30
N VAL A 13 6.77 16.32 -0.24
CA VAL A 13 5.66 15.39 -0.35
C VAL A 13 4.30 16.08 -0.46
N TRP A 14 4.07 17.21 0.20
CA TRP A 14 2.75 17.82 0.33
C TRP A 14 2.57 19.10 -0.47
N THR A 15 3.55 19.49 -1.28
CA THR A 15 3.38 20.59 -2.24
C THR A 15 2.45 20.16 -3.38
N LEU A 16 1.45 20.98 -3.65
CA LEU A 16 0.52 20.83 -4.77
C LEU A 16 1.13 21.46 -6.02
N LEU A 17 1.27 20.66 -7.07
CA LEU A 17 1.72 21.12 -8.37
C LEU A 17 0.56 21.76 -9.17
N GLU A 18 0.87 22.35 -10.32
CA GLU A 18 -0.13 23.01 -11.15
C GLU A 18 -1.28 22.06 -11.54
N GLU A 19 -0.96 20.82 -11.95
CA GLU A 19 -1.94 19.79 -12.27
C GLU A 19 -2.85 19.45 -11.08
N ASP A 20 -2.33 19.46 -9.86
CA ASP A 20 -3.12 19.24 -8.64
C ASP A 20 -4.09 20.40 -8.41
N GLN A 21 -3.61 21.63 -8.60
CA GLN A 21 -4.43 22.84 -8.48
C GLN A 21 -5.55 22.87 -9.52
N GLU A 22 -5.32 22.37 -10.73
CA GLU A 22 -6.34 22.25 -11.77
C GLU A 22 -7.50 21.36 -11.33
N ARG A 23 -7.20 20.24 -10.66
CA ARG A 23 -8.19 19.27 -10.13
C ARG A 23 -8.99 19.85 -8.98
N LEU A 24 -8.49 20.88 -8.31
CA LEU A 24 -9.18 21.56 -7.20
C LEU A 24 -10.14 22.66 -7.67
N ARG A 25 -10.12 23.08 -8.95
CA ARG A 25 -10.88 24.25 -9.45
C ARG A 25 -12.39 24.18 -9.20
N ASN A 26 -12.98 22.99 -9.17
CA ASN A 26 -14.42 22.79 -8.96
C ASN A 26 -14.79 22.46 -7.50
N LYS A 27 -13.87 22.67 -6.54
CA LYS A 27 -14.04 22.31 -5.12
C LYS A 27 -13.84 23.53 -4.22
N SER A 28 -14.62 23.63 -3.15
CA SER A 28 -14.58 24.72 -2.18
C SER A 28 -14.58 24.22 -0.73
N GLY A 29 -14.10 25.08 0.18
CA GLY A 29 -14.06 24.85 1.63
C GLY A 29 -13.46 23.50 2.01
N ALA A 30 -14.09 22.82 2.98
CA ALA A 30 -13.71 21.49 3.45
C ALA A 30 -13.50 20.45 2.32
N ASN A 31 -14.29 20.50 1.24
CA ASN A 31 -14.14 19.56 0.11
C ASN A 31 -12.87 19.83 -0.71
N ARG A 32 -12.45 21.10 -0.81
CA ARG A 32 -11.20 21.49 -1.49
C ARG A 32 -10.00 20.98 -0.70
N LEU A 33 -9.98 21.25 0.61
CA LEU A 33 -8.91 20.77 1.50
C LEU A 33 -8.88 19.24 1.56
N GLY A 34 -10.03 18.60 1.73
CA GLY A 34 -10.11 17.15 1.81
C GLY A 34 -9.71 16.44 0.53
N PHE A 35 -10.06 16.97 -0.64
CA PHE A 35 -9.55 16.41 -1.90
C PHE A 35 -8.04 16.54 -2.03
N ALA A 36 -7.47 17.71 -1.71
CA ALA A 36 -6.04 17.94 -1.80
C ALA A 36 -5.23 16.98 -0.91
N LEU A 37 -5.69 16.79 0.34
CA LEU A 37 -5.05 15.87 1.28
C LEU A 37 -5.13 14.42 0.80
N LEU A 38 -6.30 13.98 0.31
CA LEU A 38 -6.45 12.63 -0.24
C LEU A 38 -5.59 12.42 -1.49
N LEU A 39 -5.45 13.43 -2.34
CA LEU A 39 -4.64 13.37 -3.56
C LEU A 39 -3.17 13.13 -3.21
N LYS A 40 -2.59 13.98 -2.35
CA LYS A 40 -1.17 13.87 -1.94
C LYS A 40 -0.90 12.62 -1.12
N PHE A 41 -1.83 12.22 -0.24
CA PHE A 41 -1.73 10.95 0.46
C PHE A 41 -1.67 9.77 -0.52
N PHE A 42 -2.55 9.77 -1.53
CA PHE A 42 -2.59 8.68 -2.52
C PHE A 42 -1.35 8.65 -3.40
N GLU A 43 -0.74 9.79 -3.72
CA GLU A 43 0.52 9.85 -4.48
C GLU A 43 1.64 9.05 -3.82
N VAL A 44 1.76 9.14 -2.50
CA VAL A 44 2.80 8.46 -1.71
C VAL A 44 2.42 7.02 -1.39
N GLU A 45 1.18 6.82 -0.93
CA GLU A 45 0.75 5.57 -0.34
C GLU A 45 0.05 4.64 -1.35
N ALA A 46 -0.35 5.16 -2.52
CA ALA A 46 -1.14 4.47 -3.55
C ALA A 46 -2.40 3.77 -3.00
N ARG A 47 -2.93 4.31 -1.90
CA ARG A 47 -4.16 3.91 -1.22
C ARG A 47 -4.78 5.12 -0.56
N PHE A 48 -6.02 5.00 -0.12
CA PHE A 48 -6.64 6.03 0.72
C PHE A 48 -6.36 5.79 2.21
N PRO A 49 -6.40 6.85 3.02
CA PRO A 49 -6.39 6.71 4.47
C PRO A 49 -7.68 6.02 4.95
N GLU A 50 -7.55 5.17 5.97
CA GLU A 50 -8.66 4.48 6.64
C GLU A 50 -9.43 5.43 7.55
N ASP A 51 -8.73 6.35 8.20
CA ASP A 51 -9.29 7.35 9.09
C ASP A 51 -8.55 8.70 9.03
N VAL A 52 -9.14 9.70 9.68
CA VAL A 52 -8.65 11.09 9.69
C VAL A 52 -7.26 11.22 10.32
N GLY A 53 -6.97 10.38 11.32
CA GLY A 53 -5.73 10.41 12.08
C GLY A 53 -4.52 9.86 11.32
N GLU A 54 -4.74 9.16 10.20
CA GLU A 54 -3.64 8.80 9.32
C GLU A 54 -3.01 10.01 8.62
N ILE A 55 -3.76 11.11 8.47
CA ILE A 55 -3.26 12.35 7.86
C ILE A 55 -2.57 13.20 8.94
N PRO A 56 -1.26 13.48 8.81
CA PRO A 56 -0.52 14.25 9.79
C PRO A 56 -1.05 15.68 9.92
N ALA A 57 -1.23 16.17 11.14
CA ALA A 57 -1.68 17.55 11.38
C ALA A 57 -0.80 18.62 10.70
N PRO A 58 0.55 18.50 10.67
CA PRO A 58 1.39 19.45 9.93
C PRO A 58 1.06 19.51 8.43
N ALA A 59 0.74 18.36 7.83
CA ALA A 59 0.34 18.29 6.43
C ALA A 59 -1.00 18.99 6.18
N VAL A 60 -1.97 18.82 7.09
CA VAL A 60 -3.26 19.54 7.04
C VAL A 60 -3.02 21.04 7.03
N SER A 61 -2.25 21.56 7.99
CA SER A 61 -1.96 23.00 8.09
C SER A 61 -1.25 23.55 6.85
N TYR A 62 -0.28 22.80 6.31
CA TYR A 62 0.48 23.24 5.15
C TYR A 62 -0.35 23.24 3.86
N VAL A 63 -1.10 22.17 3.60
CA VAL A 63 -1.96 22.08 2.41
C VAL A 63 -3.09 23.12 2.48
N ALA A 64 -3.66 23.37 3.67
CA ALA A 64 -4.67 24.40 3.89
C ALA A 64 -4.22 25.79 3.41
N GLN A 65 -2.96 26.16 3.69
CA GLN A 65 -2.37 27.42 3.22
C GLN A 65 -2.30 27.48 1.68
N GLN A 66 -1.88 26.39 1.04
CA GLN A 66 -1.76 26.32 -0.43
C GLN A 66 -3.12 26.44 -1.12
N VAL A 67 -4.17 25.82 -0.56
CA VAL A 67 -5.53 25.85 -1.14
C VAL A 67 -6.36 27.05 -0.69
N LYS A 68 -5.83 27.89 0.21
CA LYS A 68 -6.48 29.09 0.79
C LYS A 68 -7.77 28.76 1.54
N VAL A 69 -7.75 27.68 2.32
CA VAL A 69 -8.86 27.23 3.19
C VAL A 69 -8.34 27.19 4.62
N LEU A 70 -9.21 27.48 5.60
CA LEU A 70 -8.87 27.34 7.01
C LEU A 70 -8.65 25.87 7.38
N ALA A 71 -7.58 25.55 8.11
CA ALA A 71 -7.26 24.17 8.48
C ALA A 71 -8.37 23.54 9.34
N GLU A 72 -9.11 24.35 10.09
CA GLU A 72 -10.25 23.97 10.92
C GLU A 72 -11.42 23.42 10.10
N GLU A 73 -11.56 23.83 8.83
CA GLU A 73 -12.57 23.27 7.94
C GLU A 73 -12.36 21.78 7.68
N TRP A 74 -11.15 21.25 7.94
CA TRP A 74 -10.87 19.84 7.85
C TRP A 74 -11.81 18.98 8.72
N ALA A 75 -12.15 19.47 9.91
CA ALA A 75 -13.06 18.79 10.82
C ALA A 75 -14.49 18.66 10.24
N GLY A 76 -14.86 19.56 9.33
CA GLY A 76 -16.15 19.55 8.63
C GLY A 76 -16.17 18.69 7.37
N TYR A 77 -15.06 18.06 6.98
CA TYR A 77 -15.03 17.19 5.81
C TYR A 77 -15.79 15.88 6.07
N ASP A 78 -16.79 15.59 5.24
CA ASP A 78 -17.62 14.39 5.40
C ASP A 78 -16.93 13.13 4.84
N TRP A 79 -16.29 12.40 5.74
CA TRP A 79 -15.59 11.14 5.49
C TRP A 79 -16.48 9.94 5.14
N GLN A 80 -17.79 10.05 5.35
CA GLN A 80 -18.75 9.00 5.01
C GLN A 80 -19.69 9.42 3.89
N GLY A 81 -19.53 10.65 3.41
CA GLY A 81 -20.39 11.30 2.45
C GLY A 81 -20.26 10.79 1.02
N ARG A 82 -21.09 11.37 0.15
CA ARG A 82 -21.01 11.15 -1.30
C ARG A 82 -19.79 11.83 -1.93
N ALA A 83 -19.30 12.91 -1.33
CA ALA A 83 -18.16 13.68 -1.84
C ALA A 83 -16.88 12.84 -1.83
N ILE A 84 -16.52 12.23 -0.70
CA ILE A 84 -15.32 11.39 -0.59
C ILE A 84 -15.35 10.20 -1.56
N LYS A 85 -16.52 9.59 -1.80
CA LYS A 85 -16.65 8.51 -2.80
C LYS A 85 -16.30 8.99 -4.21
N ARG A 86 -16.81 10.17 -4.60
CA ARG A 86 -16.47 10.79 -5.89
C ARG A 86 -14.99 11.17 -5.97
N HIS A 87 -14.44 11.74 -4.90
CA HIS A 87 -13.03 12.09 -4.82
C HIS A 87 -12.12 10.87 -5.00
N ARG A 88 -12.44 9.73 -4.36
CA ARG A 88 -11.66 8.49 -4.51
C ARG A 88 -11.65 7.99 -5.96
N VAL A 89 -12.78 8.07 -6.65
CA VAL A 89 -12.87 7.70 -8.08
C VAL A 89 -12.03 8.65 -8.94
N GLU A 90 -12.13 9.96 -8.71
CA GLU A 90 -11.37 10.98 -9.46
C GLU A 90 -9.85 10.82 -9.25
N ILE A 91 -9.42 10.59 -8.01
CA ILE A 91 -8.00 10.40 -7.66
C ILE A 91 -7.47 9.08 -8.26
N ARG A 92 -8.23 7.99 -8.19
CA ARG A 92 -7.86 6.74 -8.87
C ARG A 92 -7.70 6.95 -10.37
N GLY A 93 -8.64 7.66 -11.00
CA GLY A 93 -8.54 8.01 -12.42
C GLY A 93 -7.29 8.86 -12.73
N ALA A 94 -6.96 9.83 -11.87
CA ALA A 94 -5.78 10.68 -12.00
C ALA A 94 -4.48 9.88 -12.06
N PHE A 95 -4.34 8.91 -11.16
CA PHE A 95 -3.16 8.04 -11.08
C PHE A 95 -3.31 6.76 -11.91
N GLY A 96 -4.37 6.58 -12.70
CA GLY A 96 -4.59 5.36 -13.49
C GLY A 96 -4.65 4.08 -12.63
N PHE A 97 -5.19 4.17 -11.41
CA PHE A 97 -5.44 3.05 -10.52
C PHE A 97 -6.87 2.51 -10.67
N ARG A 98 -7.05 1.23 -10.38
CA ARG A 98 -8.37 0.58 -10.28
C ARG A 98 -8.61 -0.02 -8.89
N GLU A 99 -9.87 -0.25 -8.55
CA GLU A 99 -10.22 -0.96 -7.31
C GLU A 99 -9.78 -2.43 -7.39
N CYS A 100 -9.36 -2.98 -6.25
CA CYS A 100 -9.06 -4.41 -6.12
C CYS A 100 -10.35 -5.21 -5.94
N THR A 101 -10.65 -6.06 -6.91
CA THR A 101 -11.84 -6.92 -6.92
C THR A 101 -11.65 -8.17 -6.04
N GLY A 102 -12.74 -8.89 -5.77
CA GLY A 102 -12.64 -10.19 -5.08
C GLY A 102 -11.83 -11.22 -5.87
N GLU A 103 -11.85 -11.14 -7.20
CA GLU A 103 -11.05 -12.01 -8.06
C GLU A 103 -9.56 -11.68 -7.96
N ASP A 104 -9.20 -10.38 -7.99
CA ASP A 104 -7.81 -9.94 -7.77
C ASP A 104 -7.29 -10.44 -6.43
N GLN A 105 -8.11 -10.37 -5.38
CA GLN A 105 -7.75 -10.86 -4.05
C GLN A 105 -7.49 -12.38 -4.05
N ALA A 106 -8.33 -13.16 -4.73
CA ALA A 106 -8.10 -14.60 -4.88
C ALA A 106 -6.80 -14.89 -5.64
N GLN A 107 -6.52 -14.14 -6.71
CA GLN A 107 -5.27 -14.25 -7.47
C GLN A 107 -4.04 -13.88 -6.62
N LEU A 108 -4.14 -12.83 -5.78
CA LEU A 108 -3.08 -12.45 -4.85
C LEU A 108 -2.81 -13.53 -3.79
N ALA A 109 -3.87 -14.14 -3.23
CA ALA A 109 -3.73 -15.22 -2.26
C ALA A 109 -3.09 -16.47 -2.90
N GLU A 110 -3.52 -16.85 -4.11
CA GLU A 110 -2.93 -17.97 -4.85
C GLU A 110 -1.45 -17.72 -5.16
N TRP A 111 -1.12 -16.52 -5.62
CA TRP A 111 0.26 -16.11 -5.88
C TRP A 111 1.14 -16.19 -4.62
N LEU A 112 0.66 -15.66 -3.49
CA LEU A 112 1.38 -15.75 -2.22
C LEU A 112 1.68 -17.20 -1.84
N ALA A 113 0.67 -18.07 -1.92
CA ALA A 113 0.79 -19.48 -1.57
C ALA A 113 1.77 -20.22 -2.50
N ALA A 114 1.76 -19.91 -3.80
CA ALA A 114 2.59 -20.58 -4.79
C ALA A 114 4.06 -20.12 -4.78
N GLU A 115 4.31 -18.82 -4.60
CA GLU A 115 5.63 -18.22 -4.84
C GLU A 115 6.35 -17.74 -3.57
N LEU A 116 5.63 -17.29 -2.54
CA LEU A 116 6.26 -16.65 -1.37
C LEU A 116 6.19 -17.47 -0.08
N CYS A 117 5.07 -18.15 0.20
CA CYS A 117 4.91 -18.88 1.48
C CYS A 117 5.96 -19.99 1.68
N GLY A 118 6.59 -20.49 0.61
CA GLY A 118 7.69 -21.45 0.69
C GLY A 118 9.06 -20.85 1.04
N VAL A 119 9.22 -19.52 0.94
CA VAL A 119 10.51 -18.82 1.13
C VAL A 119 10.48 -17.75 2.22
N GLU A 120 9.31 -17.18 2.52
CA GLU A 120 9.11 -16.17 3.56
C GLU A 120 8.00 -16.60 4.51
N LEU A 121 8.30 -16.57 5.82
CA LEU A 121 7.42 -17.01 6.90
C LEU A 121 6.87 -15.83 7.70
N ASN A 122 7.48 -14.66 7.59
CA ASN A 122 7.03 -13.45 8.25
C ASN A 122 5.78 -12.89 7.53
N ARG A 123 4.65 -12.88 8.24
CA ARG A 123 3.36 -12.42 7.72
C ARG A 123 3.35 -10.93 7.37
N ASP A 124 4.09 -10.10 8.10
CA ASP A 124 4.16 -8.66 7.81
C ASP A 124 4.88 -8.42 6.48
N ARG A 125 5.94 -9.20 6.20
CA ARG A 125 6.64 -9.15 4.91
C ARG A 125 5.79 -9.66 3.75
N LEU A 126 4.97 -10.70 4.00
CA LEU A 126 3.99 -11.16 3.01
C LEU A 126 2.93 -10.08 2.74
N ALA A 127 2.48 -9.35 3.76
CA ALA A 127 1.55 -8.24 3.61
C ALA A 127 2.17 -7.08 2.81
N GLU A 128 3.42 -6.70 3.10
CA GLU A 128 4.17 -5.71 2.31
C GLU A 128 4.30 -6.13 0.85
N ALA A 129 4.60 -7.41 0.58
CA ALA A 129 4.71 -7.94 -0.77
C ALA A 129 3.39 -7.80 -1.56
N VAL A 130 2.24 -8.00 -0.90
CA VAL A 130 0.92 -7.75 -1.51
C VAL A 130 0.78 -6.28 -1.90
N VAL A 131 1.13 -5.35 -1.00
CA VAL A 131 1.05 -3.91 -1.28
C VAL A 131 1.93 -3.52 -2.46
N VAL A 132 3.19 -4.01 -2.49
CA VAL A 132 4.13 -3.75 -3.60
C VAL A 132 3.56 -4.28 -4.92
N ARG A 133 3.01 -5.49 -4.93
CA ARG A 133 2.42 -6.07 -6.14
C ARG A 133 1.20 -5.28 -6.61
N CYS A 134 0.29 -4.92 -5.70
CA CYS A 134 -0.87 -4.09 -6.04
C CYS A 134 -0.44 -2.76 -6.68
N ARG A 135 0.58 -2.09 -6.12
CA ARG A 135 1.13 -0.86 -6.70
C ARG A 135 1.69 -1.07 -8.12
N GLY A 136 2.43 -2.16 -8.34
CA GLY A 136 2.95 -2.53 -9.66
C GLY A 136 1.86 -2.77 -10.70
N ASP A 137 0.77 -3.42 -10.30
CA ASP A 137 -0.38 -3.73 -11.15
C ASP A 137 -1.40 -2.58 -11.24
N ARG A 138 -1.09 -1.41 -10.68
CA ARG A 138 -1.98 -0.23 -10.59
C ARG A 138 -3.34 -0.55 -9.97
N MET A 139 -3.32 -1.40 -8.95
CA MET A 139 -4.47 -1.74 -8.12
C MET A 139 -4.37 -1.03 -6.77
N GLU A 140 -5.48 -0.45 -6.32
CA GLU A 140 -5.58 0.04 -4.94
C GLU A 140 -5.48 -1.17 -3.99
N PRO A 141 -4.50 -1.21 -3.07
CA PRO A 141 -4.33 -2.36 -2.19
C PRO A 141 -5.56 -2.51 -1.28
N PRO A 142 -5.97 -3.75 -0.95
CA PRO A 142 -7.04 -3.98 0.02
C PRO A 142 -6.70 -3.36 1.38
N THR A 143 -7.70 -3.17 2.24
CA THR A 143 -7.44 -2.72 3.61
C THR A 143 -6.45 -3.65 4.32
N PRO A 144 -5.56 -3.16 5.21
CA PRO A 144 -4.60 -3.97 5.94
C PRO A 144 -5.22 -5.17 6.64
N GLY A 145 -6.41 -5.00 7.25
CA GLY A 145 -7.14 -6.13 7.84
C GLY A 145 -7.57 -7.20 6.84
N ARG A 146 -7.86 -6.81 5.58
CA ARG A 146 -8.15 -7.74 4.49
C ARG A 146 -6.86 -8.37 3.92
N ILE A 147 -5.76 -7.62 3.82
CA ILE A 147 -4.44 -8.16 3.46
C ILE A 147 -4.00 -9.22 4.48
N ALA A 148 -4.12 -8.96 5.77
CA ALA A 148 -3.78 -9.92 6.82
C ALA A 148 -4.58 -11.24 6.69
N ARG A 149 -5.87 -11.14 6.32
CA ARG A 149 -6.70 -12.33 6.03
C ARG A 149 -6.24 -13.06 4.77
N LEU A 150 -5.87 -12.35 3.71
CA LEU A 150 -5.33 -12.94 2.49
C LEU A 150 -4.02 -13.70 2.75
N VAL A 151 -3.11 -13.09 3.52
CA VAL A 151 -1.86 -13.73 3.95
C VAL A 151 -2.16 -14.98 4.78
N GLY A 152 -3.08 -14.90 5.74
CA GLY A 152 -3.52 -16.07 6.52
C GLY A 152 -4.05 -17.19 5.65
N SER A 153 -4.94 -16.88 4.71
CA SER A 153 -5.50 -17.84 3.75
C SER A 153 -4.42 -18.47 2.89
N ALA A 154 -3.50 -17.68 2.34
CA ALA A 154 -2.41 -18.16 1.50
C ALA A 154 -1.48 -19.13 2.24
N VAL A 155 -1.12 -18.79 3.49
CA VAL A 155 -0.29 -19.65 4.35
C VAL A 155 -0.99 -20.98 4.62
N SER A 156 -2.27 -20.96 5.01
CA SER A 156 -3.03 -22.21 5.24
C SER A 156 -3.12 -23.06 3.97
N THR A 157 -3.41 -22.46 2.82
CA THR A 157 -3.42 -23.16 1.53
C THR A 157 -2.06 -23.76 1.18
N PHE A 158 -0.97 -23.05 1.43
CA PHE A 158 0.38 -23.58 1.22
C PHE A 158 0.68 -24.77 2.14
N GLU A 159 0.36 -24.66 3.44
CA GLU A 159 0.56 -25.73 4.42
C GLU A 159 -0.22 -27.00 4.05
N GLU A 160 -1.49 -26.87 3.64
CA GLU A 160 -2.31 -27.97 3.16
C GLU A 160 -1.70 -28.67 1.94
N ARG A 161 -1.27 -27.89 0.94
CA ARG A 161 -0.63 -28.42 -0.28
C ARG A 161 0.69 -29.12 0.04
N PHE A 162 1.49 -28.54 0.92
CA PHE A 162 2.77 -29.10 1.34
C PHE A 162 2.60 -30.42 2.09
N CYS A 163 1.65 -30.49 3.03
CA CYS A 163 1.30 -31.71 3.75
C CYS A 163 0.78 -32.80 2.78
N ALA A 164 -0.15 -32.45 1.89
CA ALA A 164 -0.67 -33.38 0.90
C ALA A 164 0.43 -33.94 -0.02
N ALA A 165 1.38 -33.11 -0.44
CA ALA A 165 2.52 -33.53 -1.25
C ALA A 165 3.45 -34.51 -0.50
N ARG A 166 3.76 -34.25 0.78
CA ARG A 166 4.58 -35.17 1.59
C ARG A 166 3.87 -36.49 1.84
N LEU A 167 2.58 -36.48 2.18
CA LEU A 167 1.81 -37.70 2.47
C LEU A 167 1.61 -38.57 1.23
N ARG A 168 1.60 -37.98 0.03
CA ARG A 168 1.56 -38.70 -1.26
C ARG A 168 2.87 -39.33 -1.68
N THR A 169 3.97 -39.08 -0.98
CA THR A 169 5.26 -39.72 -1.27
C THR A 169 5.44 -40.91 -0.33
N PRO A 170 5.10 -42.16 -0.72
CA PRO A 170 5.44 -43.33 0.08
C PRO A 170 6.97 -43.38 0.22
N GLY A 171 7.45 -43.50 1.46
CA GLY A 171 8.85 -43.29 1.79
C GLY A 171 9.81 -44.12 0.94
N GLY A 172 10.86 -43.46 0.42
CA GLY A 172 12.06 -44.11 -0.08
C GLY A 172 12.71 -43.42 -1.29
N GLY A 173 13.83 -42.72 -1.07
CA GLY A 173 14.81 -42.49 -2.14
C GLY A 173 15.36 -41.07 -2.29
N ARG A 174 16.53 -40.84 -1.67
CA ARG A 174 17.53 -39.78 -1.86
C ARG A 174 17.40 -38.82 -3.07
N ARG A 175 17.47 -37.52 -2.72
CA ARG A 175 18.04 -36.33 -3.40
C ARG A 175 18.24 -36.36 -4.93
N ARG A 176 17.73 -35.31 -5.58
CA ARG A 176 18.55 -34.42 -6.43
C ARG A 176 18.14 -32.96 -6.21
N ALA A 177 19.12 -32.14 -5.83
CA ALA A 177 19.00 -30.69 -5.87
C ALA A 177 18.95 -30.27 -7.35
N GLY A 178 17.75 -29.98 -7.85
CA GLY A 178 17.52 -29.39 -9.17
C GLY A 178 17.47 -27.88 -9.04
N ASN A 179 18.57 -27.24 -9.35
CA ASN A 179 18.72 -25.80 -9.51
C ASN A 179 17.74 -25.28 -10.57
N SER A 180 16.68 -24.57 -10.17
CA SER A 180 15.90 -23.69 -11.05
C SER A 180 15.99 -22.25 -10.53
N ARG A 181 17.14 -21.62 -10.78
CA ARG A 181 17.22 -20.16 -10.88
C ARG A 181 16.28 -19.70 -11.99
N ARG A 182 15.04 -19.34 -11.64
CA ARG A 182 14.33 -18.28 -12.35
C ARG A 182 14.61 -17.00 -11.58
N ALA A 183 15.54 -16.24 -12.13
CA ALA A 183 15.88 -14.93 -11.65
C ALA A 183 14.62 -14.05 -11.68
N TRP A 184 14.28 -13.50 -10.51
CA TRP A 184 13.42 -12.34 -10.42
C TRP A 184 14.01 -11.22 -11.28
N PRO A 185 13.26 -10.57 -12.18
CA PRO A 185 13.69 -9.32 -12.75
C PRO A 185 13.30 -8.21 -11.77
N LEU A 186 13.90 -8.20 -10.59
CA LEU A 186 13.82 -7.02 -9.72
C LEU A 186 15.25 -6.54 -9.48
N GLY A 187 15.41 -5.23 -9.57
CA GLY A 187 16.55 -4.53 -9.00
C GLY A 187 16.77 -4.89 -7.52
N PRO A 188 17.80 -4.30 -6.88
CA PRO A 188 18.20 -4.70 -5.54
C PRO A 188 17.00 -4.75 -4.58
N CYS A 189 16.86 -5.89 -3.88
CA CYS A 189 15.92 -6.02 -2.78
C CYS A 189 16.11 -4.80 -1.85
N PRO A 190 15.07 -4.00 -1.57
CA PRO A 190 15.22 -2.75 -0.81
C PRO A 190 15.71 -2.95 0.63
N TRP A 191 15.69 -4.19 1.14
CA TRP A 191 16.18 -4.53 2.49
C TRP A 191 17.56 -5.22 2.51
N ARG A 192 18.20 -5.42 1.34
CA ARG A 192 19.55 -6.02 1.25
C ARG A 192 20.57 -4.96 0.82
N THR A 193 20.69 -3.89 1.61
CA THR A 193 21.84 -2.99 1.61
C THR A 193 22.07 -2.47 3.02
N GLU A 194 23.13 -3.02 3.67
CA GLU A 194 23.95 -2.40 4.73
C GLU A 194 23.24 -2.12 6.08
N ARG A 195 23.80 -2.34 7.28
CA ARG A 195 25.18 -2.51 7.77
C ARG A 195 25.06 -3.04 9.20
N SER A 196 25.74 -4.12 9.59
CA SER A 196 26.98 -4.09 10.37
C SER A 196 27.35 -2.72 10.96
N ALA A 197 27.08 -2.52 12.25
CA ALA A 197 27.88 -1.70 13.17
C ALA A 197 27.60 -2.13 14.62
N CYS A 198 28.24 -3.22 15.06
CA CYS A 198 28.55 -3.38 16.47
C CYS A 198 29.66 -2.38 16.81
N GLY A 199 29.39 -1.49 17.75
CA GLY A 199 30.32 -0.50 18.28
C GLY A 199 29.71 0.16 19.50
N THR A 200 29.73 -0.55 20.62
CA THR A 200 29.49 0.01 21.95
C THR A 200 30.76 0.76 22.40
N PRO A 201 30.64 1.91 23.09
CA PRO A 201 31.76 2.46 23.85
C PRO A 201 32.14 1.57 25.04
#